data_AF-A0A3P9N8X0-F1
#
_entry.id   AF-A0A3P9N8X0-F1
#
_cell.length_a   1.000
_cell.length_b   1.000
_cell.length_c   1.000
_cell.angle_alpha   90.00
_cell.angle_beta   90.00
_cell.angle_gamma   90.00
#
_symmetry.space_group_name_H-M   'P 1'
#
loop_
_entity.id
_entity.type
_entity.pdbx_description
1 polymer ?
#
loop_
_entity_poly.entity_id
_entity_poly.type
_entity_poly.pdbx_seq_one_letter_code
_entity_poly.pdbx_strand_id
1 'polypeptide(L)'
;MAKVKQVGLLAAGCQPWNKDVCAASGDRFAYCATLAIYVYQLDQQYNEFKLRSIMSEHKKTITAISWCPDNADLFISASADNLLIIWNVAEKKAAARLDNTKGVPVSVSWCWNSADGVAFVSQRGPLYVWDYRGADAAVTVHKEAHSFLSDICLFRWHPSKKGKLVFGHTDGSLSVFQPGSKSQKHVLRPESLEGTDEEDPVSALEWDPLSTDYLLVSNLHNGVRLVDSEGLSCITSFCFPSAAASVQCLAWVPSAPGMFITGGER
;
A
#
# COMPACT_ATOMS: atom_id res chain seq x y z
N MET A 1 3.71 11.54 27.70
CA MET A 1 4.25 11.54 26.32
C MET A 1 4.39 10.09 25.88
N ALA A 2 3.62 9.63 24.88
CA ALA A 2 3.68 8.25 24.41
C ALA A 2 5.02 8.01 23.70
N LYS A 3 5.74 6.94 24.08
CA LYS A 3 7.02 6.56 23.47
C LYS A 3 6.79 5.42 22.49
N VAL A 4 7.22 5.60 21.24
CA VAL A 4 7.26 4.53 20.23
C VAL A 4 8.25 3.44 20.68
N LYS A 5 7.80 2.18 20.71
CA LYS A 5 8.63 1.02 21.04
C LYS A 5 8.85 0.20 19.77
N GLN A 6 10.12 -0.02 19.40
CA GLN A 6 10.50 -0.84 18.25
C GLN A 6 10.23 -2.33 18.54
N VAL A 7 9.42 -2.99 17.71
CA VAL A 7 9.09 -4.42 17.83
C VAL A 7 9.25 -5.07 16.45
N GLY A 8 10.48 -5.46 16.09
CA GLY A 8 10.75 -6.28 14.91
C GLY A 8 11.76 -5.69 13.91
N LEU A 9 12.44 -6.59 13.20
CA LEU A 9 13.30 -6.33 12.05
C LEU A 9 12.61 -6.93 10.82
N LEU A 10 12.66 -6.23 9.68
CA LEU A 10 12.36 -6.85 8.40
C LEU A 10 13.30 -8.05 8.20
N ALA A 11 12.80 -9.12 7.61
CA ALA A 11 13.63 -10.27 7.25
C ALA A 11 14.80 -9.83 6.36
N ALA A 12 15.99 -10.39 6.60
CA ALA A 12 17.17 -10.06 5.82
C ALA A 12 16.90 -10.19 4.30
N GLY A 13 17.28 -9.17 3.54
CA GLY A 13 17.09 -9.13 2.09
C GLY A 13 15.77 -8.51 1.61
N CYS A 14 14.87 -8.08 2.51
CA CYS A 14 13.74 -7.23 2.12
C CYS A 14 14.24 -5.87 1.61
N GLN A 15 13.59 -5.34 0.57
CA GLN A 15 14.01 -4.09 -0.07
C GLN A 15 13.54 -2.85 0.71
N PRO A 16 14.43 -1.94 1.14
CA PRO A 16 14.02 -0.74 1.89
C PRO A 16 13.43 0.38 1.02
N TRP A 17 13.70 0.40 -0.29
CA TRP A 17 13.33 1.53 -1.16
C TRP A 17 11.90 1.48 -1.72
N ASN A 18 11.23 0.32 -1.66
CA ASN A 18 9.84 0.15 -2.12
C ASN A 18 8.90 0.07 -0.91
N LYS A 19 7.71 0.68 -1.00
CA LYS A 19 6.80 0.84 0.17
C LYS A 19 5.95 -0.40 0.46
N ASP A 20 5.51 -1.10 -0.58
CA ASP A 20 4.50 -2.19 -0.47
C ASP A 20 5.13 -3.59 -0.68
N VAL A 21 6.32 -3.85 -0.14
CA VAL A 21 7.06 -5.12 -0.38
C VAL A 21 6.89 -6.18 0.71
N CYS A 22 5.95 -5.98 1.64
CA CYS A 22 5.60 -6.95 2.68
C CYS A 22 4.08 -6.99 2.83
N ALA A 23 3.50 -8.18 2.88
CA ALA A 23 2.06 -8.38 3.07
C ALA A 23 1.80 -9.63 3.91
N ALA A 24 0.67 -9.65 4.62
CA ALA A 24 0.28 -10.77 5.47
C ALA A 24 -1.19 -11.15 5.28
N SER A 25 -1.50 -12.41 5.52
CA SER A 25 -2.87 -12.94 5.53
C SER A 25 -2.94 -14.14 6.47
N GLY A 26 -3.71 -14.00 7.55
CA GLY A 26 -3.88 -15.06 8.55
C GLY A 26 -2.55 -15.47 9.18
N ASP A 27 -2.20 -16.75 9.03
CA ASP A 27 -0.99 -17.36 9.57
C ASP A 27 0.23 -17.23 8.63
N ARG A 28 0.12 -16.44 7.55
CA ARG A 28 1.16 -16.26 6.55
C ARG A 28 1.57 -14.81 6.40
N PHE A 29 2.83 -14.62 6.05
CA PHE A 29 3.32 -13.37 5.48
C PHE A 29 4.27 -13.64 4.33
N ALA A 30 4.46 -12.65 3.47
CA ALA A 30 5.45 -12.67 2.42
C ALA A 30 6.16 -11.34 2.35
N TYR A 31 7.41 -11.39 1.93
CA TYR A 31 8.18 -10.20 1.61
C TYR A 31 8.95 -10.39 0.31
N CYS A 32 9.25 -9.27 -0.34
CA CYS A 32 10.01 -9.24 -1.59
C CYS A 32 11.48 -8.97 -1.31
N ALA A 33 12.34 -9.87 -1.80
CA ALA A 33 13.69 -9.49 -2.21
C ALA A 33 13.63 -8.84 -3.60
N THR A 34 14.77 -8.71 -4.28
CA THR A 34 14.79 -8.06 -5.60
C THR A 34 13.98 -8.77 -6.67
N LEU A 35 14.16 -10.08 -6.83
CA LEU A 35 13.52 -10.85 -7.91
C LEU A 35 12.62 -11.98 -7.39
N ALA A 36 12.63 -12.20 -6.07
CA ALA A 36 11.99 -13.34 -5.44
C ALA A 36 11.11 -12.90 -4.28
N ILE A 37 10.03 -13.63 -4.09
CA ILE A 37 9.05 -13.44 -3.01
C ILE A 37 9.17 -14.64 -2.09
N TYR A 38 9.46 -14.37 -0.83
CA TYR A 38 9.58 -15.38 0.21
C TYR A 38 8.27 -15.43 0.98
N VAL A 39 7.64 -16.60 1.03
CA VAL A 39 6.39 -16.82 1.77
C VAL A 39 6.69 -17.67 3.00
N TYR A 40 6.33 -17.14 4.16
CA TYR A 40 6.44 -17.80 5.45
C TYR A 40 5.06 -18.15 5.99
N GLN A 41 4.99 -19.24 6.75
CA GLN A 41 3.79 -19.67 7.46
C GLN A 41 4.13 -19.99 8.92
N LEU A 42 3.26 -19.59 9.84
CA LEU A 42 3.37 -19.90 11.25
C LEU A 42 3.18 -21.40 11.48
N ASP A 43 4.22 -22.04 11.99
CA ASP A 43 4.13 -23.36 12.57
C ASP A 43 3.57 -23.24 13.99
N GLN A 44 2.30 -23.60 14.18
CA GLN A 44 1.62 -23.48 15.47
C GLN A 44 2.20 -24.40 16.55
N GLN A 45 2.85 -25.51 16.17
CA GLN A 45 3.43 -26.44 17.13
C GLN A 45 4.67 -25.85 17.79
N TYR A 46 5.49 -25.14 17.02
CA TYR A 46 6.74 -24.55 17.49
C TYR A 46 6.63 -23.04 17.73
N ASN A 47 5.50 -22.42 17.37
CA ASN A 47 5.27 -20.97 17.41
C ASN A 47 6.36 -20.19 16.65
N GLU A 48 6.75 -20.69 15.48
CA GLU A 48 7.80 -20.14 14.64
C GLU A 48 7.35 -20.03 13.19
N PHE A 49 7.70 -18.94 12.52
CA PHE A 49 7.47 -18.80 11.09
C PHE A 49 8.51 -19.61 10.29
N LYS A 50 8.03 -20.52 9.45
CA LYS A 50 8.86 -21.35 8.56
C LYS A 50 8.68 -20.95 7.11
N LEU A 51 9.77 -21.01 6.35
CA LEU A 51 9.74 -20.77 4.90
C LEU A 51 8.88 -21.86 4.24
N ARG A 52 7.80 -21.44 3.59
CA ARG A 52 6.85 -22.32 2.89
C ARG A 52 7.17 -22.43 1.40
N SER A 53 7.47 -21.31 0.76
CA SER A 53 7.76 -21.24 -0.67
C SER A 53 8.59 -20.01 -1.04
N ILE A 54 9.36 -20.14 -2.12
CA ILE A 54 10.02 -19.03 -2.80
C ILE A 54 9.39 -18.95 -4.20
N MET A 55 8.88 -17.79 -4.56
CA MET A 55 8.27 -17.53 -5.86
C MET A 55 9.13 -16.55 -6.64
N SER A 56 9.61 -16.95 -7.82
CA SER A 56 10.67 -16.22 -8.52
C SER A 56 10.51 -16.29 -10.04
N GLU A 57 9.61 -15.48 -10.58
CA GLU A 57 9.43 -15.36 -12.03
C GLU A 57 9.67 -13.95 -12.56
N HIS A 58 9.69 -12.95 -11.67
CA HIS A 58 10.03 -11.58 -12.06
C HIS A 58 11.49 -11.49 -12.51
N LYS A 59 11.72 -10.67 -13.53
CA LYS A 59 13.04 -10.47 -14.14
C LYS A 59 13.70 -9.16 -13.72
N LYS A 60 12.96 -8.31 -13.02
CA LYS A 60 13.42 -7.05 -12.44
C LYS A 60 12.84 -6.88 -11.05
N THR A 61 13.24 -5.78 -10.40
CA THR A 61 12.82 -5.40 -9.05
C THR A 61 11.30 -5.48 -8.89
N ILE A 62 10.86 -6.30 -7.93
CA ILE A 62 9.48 -6.31 -7.46
C ILE A 62 9.21 -5.00 -6.72
N THR A 63 8.16 -4.29 -7.11
CA THR A 63 7.86 -2.94 -6.61
C THR A 63 6.77 -2.94 -5.54
N ALA A 64 5.83 -3.88 -5.60
CA ALA A 64 4.75 -3.99 -4.65
C ALA A 64 4.15 -5.40 -4.62
N ILE A 65 3.59 -5.80 -3.48
CA ILE A 65 2.76 -6.98 -3.29
C ILE A 65 1.50 -6.63 -2.50
N SER A 66 0.44 -7.39 -2.73
CA SER A 66 -0.80 -7.28 -1.95
C SER A 66 -1.47 -8.64 -1.81
N TRP A 67 -1.80 -9.02 -0.58
CA TRP A 67 -2.54 -10.25 -0.33
C TRP A 67 -4.01 -10.09 -0.66
N CYS A 68 -4.63 -11.12 -1.22
CA CYS A 68 -6.06 -11.12 -1.46
C CYS A 68 -6.80 -11.19 -0.11
N PRO A 69 -7.71 -10.24 0.19
CA PRO A 69 -8.44 -10.24 1.45
C PRO A 69 -9.45 -11.39 1.54
N ASP A 70 -10.02 -11.81 0.41
CA ASP A 70 -11.07 -12.82 0.35
C ASP A 70 -10.53 -14.24 0.13
N ASN A 71 -9.25 -14.37 -0.21
CA ASN A 71 -8.61 -15.66 -0.46
C ASN A 71 -7.16 -15.68 0.04
N ALA A 72 -6.94 -16.30 1.19
CA ALA A 72 -5.63 -16.38 1.83
C ALA A 72 -4.56 -17.12 1.00
N ASP A 73 -4.94 -17.90 -0.02
CA ASP A 73 -3.99 -18.57 -0.91
C ASP A 73 -3.59 -17.72 -2.12
N LEU A 74 -4.18 -16.55 -2.31
CA LEU A 74 -3.86 -15.64 -3.43
C LEU A 74 -3.18 -14.37 -2.94
N PHE A 75 -2.13 -13.97 -3.66
CA PHE A 75 -1.56 -12.63 -3.56
C PHE A 75 -1.10 -12.16 -4.93
N ILE A 76 -0.94 -10.85 -5.11
CA ILE A 76 -0.43 -10.24 -6.33
C ILE A 76 0.95 -9.63 -6.07
N SER A 77 1.83 -9.70 -7.06
CA SER A 77 3.04 -8.89 -7.15
C SER A 77 3.05 -8.01 -8.40
N ALA A 78 3.72 -6.88 -8.30
CA ALA A 78 4.03 -5.96 -9.39
C ALA A 78 5.54 -5.73 -9.47
N SER A 79 6.07 -5.40 -10.64
CA SER A 79 7.51 -5.29 -10.86
C SER A 79 7.89 -4.29 -11.95
N ALA A 80 9.14 -3.83 -11.88
CA ALA A 80 9.79 -3.00 -12.89
C ALA A 80 10.00 -3.68 -14.26
N ASP A 81 9.67 -4.96 -14.38
CA ASP A 81 9.56 -5.68 -15.65
C ASP A 81 8.21 -5.43 -16.36
N ASN A 82 7.35 -4.57 -15.82
CA ASN A 82 6.01 -4.24 -16.33
C ASN A 82 5.06 -5.44 -16.35
N LEU A 83 5.20 -6.33 -15.36
CA LEU A 83 4.37 -7.51 -15.16
C LEU A 83 3.66 -7.42 -13.81
N LEU A 84 2.38 -7.78 -13.79
CA LEU A 84 1.68 -8.22 -12.58
C LEU A 84 1.54 -9.73 -12.61
N ILE A 85 1.77 -10.39 -11.47
CA ILE A 85 1.57 -11.83 -11.32
C ILE A 85 0.66 -12.08 -10.13
N ILE A 86 -0.43 -12.82 -10.35
CA ILE A 86 -1.22 -13.41 -9.26
C ILE A 86 -0.64 -14.78 -8.96
N TRP A 87 -0.35 -15.02 -7.69
CA TRP A 87 0.26 -16.24 -7.20
C TRP A 87 -0.75 -17.05 -6.41
N ASN A 88 -0.70 -18.37 -6.58
CA ASN A 88 -1.37 -19.30 -5.70
C ASN A 88 -0.34 -19.96 -4.76
N VAL A 89 -0.46 -19.70 -3.46
CA VAL A 89 0.43 -20.19 -2.40
C VAL A 89 0.24 -21.68 -2.11
N ALA A 90 -0.98 -22.20 -2.26
CA ALA A 90 -1.24 -23.62 -2.12
C ALA A 90 -0.62 -24.41 -3.26
N GLU A 91 -0.77 -23.92 -4.49
CA GLU A 91 -0.27 -24.57 -5.71
C GLU A 91 1.20 -24.22 -6.04
N LYS A 92 1.78 -23.23 -5.37
CA LYS A 92 3.15 -22.73 -5.56
C LYS A 92 3.45 -22.32 -7.02
N LYS A 93 2.48 -21.71 -7.70
CA LYS A 93 2.60 -21.29 -9.11
C LYS A 93 1.89 -19.96 -9.37
N ALA A 94 2.22 -19.33 -10.49
CA ALA A 94 1.44 -18.22 -11.01
C ALA A 94 0.05 -18.72 -11.46
N ALA A 95 -1.01 -18.07 -10.95
CA ALA A 95 -2.40 -18.30 -11.32
C ALA A 95 -2.82 -17.45 -12.52
N ALA A 96 -2.33 -16.20 -12.61
CA ALA A 96 -2.60 -15.30 -13.72
C ALA A 96 -1.44 -14.30 -13.89
N ARG A 97 -1.35 -13.72 -15.09
CA ARG A 97 -0.36 -12.69 -15.42
C ARG A 97 -1.02 -11.57 -16.22
N LEU A 98 -0.56 -10.35 -15.97
CA LEU A 98 -0.86 -9.20 -16.81
C LEU A 98 0.45 -8.58 -17.29
N ASP A 99 0.73 -8.78 -18.57
CA ASP A 99 1.85 -8.14 -19.26
C ASP A 99 1.49 -6.70 -19.67
N ASN A 100 2.53 -5.87 -19.82
CA ASN A 100 2.43 -4.51 -20.35
C ASN A 100 1.49 -3.59 -19.54
N THR A 101 1.89 -3.33 -18.30
CA THR A 101 1.22 -2.44 -17.34
C THR A 101 1.26 -0.95 -17.70
N LYS A 102 1.67 -0.59 -18.93
CA LYS A 102 1.78 0.78 -19.43
C LYS A 102 2.64 1.69 -18.55
N GLY A 103 3.69 1.12 -17.96
CA GLY A 103 4.62 1.79 -17.04
C GLY A 103 4.91 0.92 -15.82
N VAL A 104 6.00 1.21 -15.11
CA VAL A 104 6.40 0.46 -13.91
C VAL A 104 5.38 0.71 -12.80
N PRO A 105 4.62 -0.31 -12.35
CA PRO A 105 3.67 -0.12 -11.28
C PRO A 105 4.39 0.15 -9.97
N VAL A 106 3.94 1.15 -9.23
CA VAL A 106 4.53 1.57 -7.95
C VAL A 106 3.72 1.10 -6.75
N SER A 107 2.44 0.81 -6.94
CA SER A 107 1.56 0.25 -5.92
C SER A 107 0.46 -0.59 -6.57
N VAL A 108 0.04 -1.64 -5.86
CA VAL A 108 -0.96 -2.62 -6.30
C VAL A 108 -1.84 -3.01 -5.11
N SER A 109 -3.13 -3.23 -5.35
CA SER A 109 -4.06 -3.66 -4.31
C SER A 109 -5.27 -4.38 -4.89
N TRP A 110 -5.79 -5.37 -4.18
CA TRP A 110 -7.04 -6.03 -4.53
C TRP A 110 -8.22 -5.07 -4.37
N CYS A 111 -9.14 -5.07 -5.33
CA CYS A 111 -10.36 -4.28 -5.27
C CYS A 111 -11.36 -4.99 -4.35
N TRP A 112 -11.61 -4.46 -3.16
CA TRP A 112 -12.54 -5.06 -2.18
C TRP A 112 -13.98 -5.16 -2.65
N ASN A 113 -14.31 -4.44 -3.72
CA ASN A 113 -15.63 -4.40 -4.31
C ASN A 113 -15.77 -5.27 -5.57
N SER A 114 -14.72 -5.97 -5.97
CA SER A 114 -14.67 -6.86 -7.13
C SER A 114 -13.85 -8.09 -6.77
N ALA A 115 -14.49 -9.23 -6.56
CA ALA A 115 -13.85 -10.47 -6.12
C ALA A 115 -12.64 -10.86 -6.99
N ASP A 116 -12.69 -10.51 -8.27
CA ASP A 116 -11.63 -10.80 -9.24
C ASP A 116 -10.89 -9.55 -9.74
N GLY A 117 -11.11 -8.39 -9.09
CA GLY A 117 -10.50 -7.13 -9.49
C GLY A 117 -9.20 -6.84 -8.74
N VAL A 118 -8.17 -6.44 -9.48
CA VAL A 118 -6.90 -5.92 -8.95
C VAL A 118 -6.67 -4.54 -9.51
N ALA A 119 -6.32 -3.58 -8.67
CA ALA A 119 -5.97 -2.24 -9.08
C ALA A 119 -4.47 -1.99 -8.98
N PHE A 120 -3.94 -1.19 -9.91
CA PHE A 120 -2.54 -0.79 -9.92
C PHE A 120 -2.36 0.61 -10.50
N VAL A 121 -1.26 1.25 -10.12
CA VAL A 121 -0.87 2.59 -10.58
C VAL A 121 0.60 2.64 -10.94
N SER A 122 0.90 3.49 -11.92
CA SER A 122 2.26 3.83 -12.35
C SER A 122 2.36 5.34 -12.44
N GLN A 123 3.46 5.94 -11.96
CA GLN A 123 3.73 7.39 -12.04
C GLN A 123 2.52 8.26 -11.62
N ARG A 124 2.01 9.12 -12.51
CA ARG A 124 0.86 10.02 -12.29
C ARG A 124 -0.49 9.40 -12.67
N GLY A 125 -0.55 8.07 -12.65
CA GLY A 125 -1.73 7.29 -13.00
C GLY A 125 -1.94 7.13 -14.51
N PRO A 126 -3.14 6.74 -14.95
CA PRO A 126 -4.34 6.57 -14.12
C PRO A 126 -4.32 5.33 -13.21
N LEU A 127 -5.32 5.19 -12.35
CA LEU A 127 -5.62 3.92 -11.67
C LEU A 127 -6.22 2.94 -12.68
N TYR A 128 -5.48 1.86 -12.94
CA TYR A 128 -5.95 0.75 -13.74
C TYR A 128 -6.65 -0.28 -12.85
N VAL A 129 -7.67 -0.94 -13.38
CA VAL A 129 -8.36 -2.05 -12.75
C VAL A 129 -8.37 -3.22 -13.72
N TRP A 130 -7.75 -4.32 -13.31
CA TRP A 130 -7.63 -5.57 -14.03
C TRP A 130 -8.56 -6.61 -13.42
N ASP A 131 -9.47 -7.17 -14.23
CA ASP A 131 -10.19 -8.39 -13.87
C ASP A 131 -9.38 -9.60 -14.35
N TYR A 132 -8.78 -10.34 -13.42
CA TYR A 132 -7.85 -11.41 -13.77
C TYR A 132 -8.52 -12.74 -14.14
N ARG A 133 -9.81 -12.90 -13.84
CA ARG A 133 -10.60 -14.08 -14.21
C ARG A 133 -11.54 -13.84 -15.38
N GLY A 134 -11.77 -12.57 -15.72
CA GLY A 134 -12.59 -12.19 -16.87
C GLY A 134 -12.08 -12.82 -18.18
N ALA A 135 -13.03 -13.11 -19.08
CA ALA A 135 -12.78 -13.84 -20.33
C ALA A 135 -11.65 -13.25 -21.21
N ASP A 136 -11.41 -11.94 -21.11
CA ASP A 136 -10.36 -11.21 -21.84
C ASP A 136 -9.27 -10.61 -20.94
N ALA A 137 -9.25 -10.94 -19.64
CA ALA A 137 -8.34 -10.33 -18.66
C ALA A 137 -8.33 -8.78 -18.75
N ALA A 138 -9.52 -8.18 -18.92
CA ALA A 138 -9.65 -6.81 -19.36
C ALA A 138 -9.07 -5.82 -18.33
N VAL A 139 -8.31 -4.85 -18.83
CA VAL A 139 -7.81 -3.72 -18.05
C VAL A 139 -8.64 -2.49 -18.37
N THR A 140 -9.30 -1.95 -17.35
CA THR A 140 -10.10 -0.73 -17.41
C THR A 140 -9.42 0.40 -16.65
N VAL A 141 -9.84 1.63 -16.92
CA VAL A 141 -9.33 2.83 -16.23
C VAL A 141 -10.40 3.34 -15.27
N HIS A 142 -10.00 3.65 -14.04
CA HIS A 142 -10.88 4.27 -13.07
C HIS A 142 -11.32 5.66 -13.54
N LYS A 143 -12.64 5.91 -13.50
CA LYS A 143 -13.26 7.07 -14.16
C LYS A 143 -12.72 8.43 -13.72
N GLU A 144 -12.32 8.56 -12.46
CA GLU A 144 -11.93 9.86 -11.88
C GLU A 144 -10.45 9.94 -11.49
N ALA A 145 -9.80 8.78 -11.31
CA ALA A 145 -8.45 8.67 -10.75
C ALA A 145 -7.41 8.66 -11.87
N HIS A 146 -7.31 9.79 -12.56
CA HIS A 146 -6.39 10.02 -13.67
C HIS A 146 -5.87 11.46 -13.66
N SER A 147 -4.80 11.72 -14.42
CA SER A 147 -4.26 13.07 -14.65
C SER A 147 -3.84 13.79 -13.37
N PHE A 148 -3.05 13.13 -12.51
CA PHE A 148 -2.49 13.74 -11.32
C PHE A 148 -1.33 14.69 -11.67
N LEU A 149 -1.11 15.73 -10.85
CA LEU A 149 -0.05 16.72 -11.06
C LEU A 149 1.28 16.29 -10.47
N SER A 150 1.26 15.40 -9.48
CA SER A 150 2.43 14.81 -8.83
C SER A 150 2.36 13.29 -8.89
N ASP A 151 3.55 12.66 -8.89
CA ASP A 151 3.70 11.21 -8.95
C ASP A 151 3.04 10.56 -7.74
N ILE A 152 2.44 9.39 -7.95
CA ILE A 152 1.80 8.60 -6.90
C ILE A 152 2.89 7.78 -6.21
N CYS A 153 2.95 7.84 -4.89
CA CYS A 153 3.81 6.98 -4.08
C CYS A 153 3.12 5.65 -3.76
N LEU A 154 1.85 5.72 -3.33
CA LEU A 154 1.03 4.55 -3.00
C LEU A 154 -0.47 4.90 -2.99
N PHE A 155 -1.33 3.88 -2.96
CA PHE A 155 -2.77 4.05 -2.76
C PHE A 155 -3.36 3.00 -1.82
N ARG A 156 -4.51 3.30 -1.21
CA ARG A 156 -5.26 2.39 -0.34
C ARG A 156 -6.77 2.51 -0.57
N TRP A 157 -7.42 1.37 -0.80
CA TRP A 157 -8.87 1.25 -0.68
C TRP A 157 -9.30 1.43 0.78
N HIS A 158 -10.56 1.83 1.02
CA HIS A 158 -11.15 1.95 2.36
C HIS A 158 -11.86 0.65 2.84
N PRO A 159 -11.53 0.09 4.04
CA PRO A 159 -11.81 -1.31 4.42
C PRO A 159 -13.27 -1.72 4.33
N SER A 160 -14.15 -0.79 4.68
CA SER A 160 -15.59 -1.01 4.70
C SER A 160 -16.39 -0.16 3.71
N LYS A 161 -15.82 0.93 3.15
CA LYS A 161 -16.56 1.92 2.35
C LYS A 161 -16.28 1.65 0.87
N LYS A 162 -17.21 0.91 0.25
CA LYS A 162 -17.11 0.45 -1.14
C LYS A 162 -16.73 1.60 -2.09
N GLY A 163 -15.62 1.43 -2.81
CA GLY A 163 -15.15 2.38 -3.82
C GLY A 163 -14.47 3.64 -3.28
N LYS A 164 -14.40 3.84 -1.95
CA LYS A 164 -13.58 4.91 -1.37
C LYS A 164 -12.12 4.49 -1.37
N LEU A 165 -11.25 5.39 -1.80
CA LEU A 165 -9.80 5.18 -1.81
C LEU A 165 -9.03 6.49 -1.70
N VAL A 166 -7.77 6.38 -1.31
CA VAL A 166 -6.83 7.50 -1.18
C VAL A 166 -5.53 7.20 -1.91
N PHE A 167 -4.95 8.23 -2.53
CA PHE A 167 -3.59 8.26 -3.06
C PHE A 167 -2.74 9.19 -2.22
N GLY A 168 -1.47 8.82 -2.06
CA GLY A 168 -0.43 9.69 -1.53
C GLY A 168 0.57 10.04 -2.64
N HIS A 169 1.00 11.29 -2.67
CA HIS A 169 1.82 11.84 -3.74
C HIS A 169 3.22 12.26 -3.28
N THR A 170 4.14 12.43 -4.24
CA THR A 170 5.52 12.89 -3.98
C THR A 170 5.55 14.33 -3.45
N ASP A 171 4.60 15.18 -3.86
CA ASP A 171 4.45 16.55 -3.34
C ASP A 171 3.91 16.62 -1.90
N GLY A 172 3.63 15.46 -1.28
CA GLY A 172 3.12 15.31 0.08
C GLY A 172 1.60 15.45 0.23
N SER A 173 0.90 15.76 -0.86
CA SER A 173 -0.56 15.85 -0.89
C SER A 173 -1.23 14.48 -1.00
N LEU A 174 -2.55 14.49 -0.81
CA LEU A 174 -3.44 13.35 -0.95
C LEU A 174 -4.46 13.59 -2.05
N SER A 175 -4.88 12.52 -2.72
CA SER A 175 -6.10 12.55 -3.56
C SER A 175 -7.10 11.52 -3.05
N VAL A 176 -8.32 11.94 -2.76
CA VAL A 176 -9.39 11.12 -2.18
C VAL A 176 -10.55 11.00 -3.16
N PHE A 177 -10.97 9.77 -3.40
CA PHE A 177 -12.10 9.45 -4.26
C PHE A 177 -13.13 8.65 -3.46
N GLN A 178 -14.41 8.97 -3.62
CA GLN A 178 -15.50 8.20 -3.03
C GLN A 178 -16.75 8.29 -3.91
N PRO A 179 -17.53 7.21 -4.05
CA PRO A 179 -18.74 7.23 -4.87
C PRO A 179 -19.74 8.29 -4.41
N GLY A 180 -20.29 9.05 -5.35
CA GLY A 180 -21.32 10.05 -5.09
C GLY A 180 -20.81 11.38 -4.52
N SER A 181 -19.50 11.52 -4.28
CA SER A 181 -18.90 12.81 -3.89
C SER A 181 -18.00 13.36 -4.98
N LYS A 182 -17.73 14.66 -4.93
CA LYS A 182 -16.74 15.29 -5.79
C LYS A 182 -15.34 14.73 -5.49
N SER A 183 -14.64 14.31 -6.53
CA SER A 183 -13.22 13.95 -6.46
C SER A 183 -12.37 15.08 -5.88
N GLN A 184 -11.53 14.75 -4.90
CA GLN A 184 -10.58 15.66 -4.28
C GLN A 184 -9.18 15.26 -4.71
N LYS A 185 -8.45 16.15 -5.39
CA LYS A 185 -7.09 15.87 -5.89
C LYS A 185 -6.10 16.86 -5.29
N HIS A 186 -4.95 16.36 -4.87
CA HIS A 186 -3.87 17.17 -4.28
C HIS A 186 -4.34 18.08 -3.13
N VAL A 187 -5.09 17.51 -2.19
CA VAL A 187 -5.55 18.13 -0.95
C VAL A 187 -4.69 17.69 0.23
N LEU A 188 -4.85 18.31 1.40
CA LEU A 188 -4.18 17.86 2.64
C LEU A 188 -2.64 17.82 2.56
N ARG A 189 -2.04 18.64 1.67
CA ARG A 189 -0.59 18.88 1.67
C ARG A 189 -0.17 19.47 3.02
N PRO A 190 0.99 19.11 3.59
CA PRO A 190 1.46 19.72 4.83
C PRO A 190 1.50 21.26 4.74
N GLU A 191 0.97 21.94 5.76
CA GLU A 191 0.94 23.41 5.82
C GLU A 191 2.32 24.05 5.67
N SER A 192 3.36 23.37 6.16
CA SER A 192 4.77 23.78 6.04
C SER A 192 5.28 23.88 4.59
N LEU A 193 4.57 23.27 3.64
CA LEU A 193 4.93 23.23 2.21
C LEU A 193 3.96 24.02 1.34
N GLU A 194 2.97 24.70 1.94
CA GLU A 194 2.04 25.50 1.17
C GLU A 194 2.76 26.67 0.49
N GLY A 195 2.59 26.77 -0.83
CA GLY A 195 3.24 27.80 -1.65
C GLY A 195 4.74 27.57 -1.89
N THR A 196 5.28 26.41 -1.51
CA THR A 196 6.68 26.04 -1.78
C THR A 196 6.77 24.97 -2.87
N ASP A 197 7.89 24.95 -3.57
CA ASP A 197 8.27 23.89 -4.52
C ASP A 197 8.95 22.70 -3.80
N GLU A 198 9.00 22.70 -2.46
CA GLU A 198 9.59 21.60 -1.68
C GLU A 198 8.65 20.38 -1.66
N GLU A 199 9.23 19.20 -1.87
CA GLU A 199 8.50 17.92 -1.86
C GLU A 199 8.66 17.21 -0.51
N ASP A 200 7.59 16.54 -0.07
CA ASP A 200 7.62 15.70 1.13
C ASP A 200 6.80 14.42 0.89
N PRO A 201 7.40 13.43 0.21
CA PRO A 201 6.67 12.29 -0.32
C PRO A 201 5.87 11.55 0.74
N VAL A 202 4.63 11.19 0.40
CA VAL A 202 3.82 10.33 1.26
C VAL A 202 4.46 8.95 1.33
N SER A 203 4.81 8.51 2.54
CA SER A 203 5.54 7.26 2.78
C SER A 203 4.63 6.10 3.21
N ALA A 204 3.51 6.36 3.89
CA ALA A 204 2.52 5.35 4.26
C ALA A 204 1.11 5.96 4.42
N LEU A 205 0.10 5.12 4.22
CA LEU A 205 -1.32 5.44 4.30
C LEU A 205 -2.05 4.29 4.98
N GLU A 206 -2.83 4.57 6.03
CA GLU A 206 -3.60 3.54 6.75
C GLU A 206 -4.95 4.06 7.22
N TRP A 207 -6.04 3.58 6.62
CA TRP A 207 -7.40 3.93 7.02
C TRP A 207 -7.67 3.44 8.43
N ASP A 208 -8.33 4.26 9.24
CA ASP A 208 -8.84 3.82 10.53
C ASP A 208 -9.89 2.72 10.30
N PRO A 209 -9.69 1.49 10.78
CA PRO A 209 -10.64 0.40 10.56
C PRO A 209 -12.00 0.62 11.24
N LEU A 210 -12.09 1.55 12.19
CA LEU A 210 -13.32 1.87 12.93
C LEU A 210 -14.00 3.15 12.44
N SER A 211 -13.39 3.89 11.52
CA SER A 211 -13.95 5.11 10.94
C SER A 211 -14.18 4.96 9.45
N THR A 212 -15.12 5.72 8.91
CA THR A 212 -15.29 5.86 7.46
C THR A 212 -14.42 6.96 6.86
N ASP A 213 -13.86 7.83 7.69
CA ASP A 213 -13.35 9.14 7.25
C ASP A 213 -11.95 9.48 7.77
N TYR A 214 -11.49 8.81 8.84
CA TYR A 214 -10.16 9.04 9.38
C TYR A 214 -9.09 8.15 8.74
N LEU A 215 -7.92 8.75 8.52
CA LEU A 215 -6.77 8.15 7.87
C LEU A 215 -5.49 8.60 8.56
N LEU A 216 -4.57 7.67 8.82
CA LEU A 216 -3.19 8.01 9.13
C LEU A 216 -2.39 8.17 7.84
N VAL A 217 -1.59 9.22 7.80
CA VAL A 217 -0.68 9.54 6.71
C VAL A 217 0.68 9.81 7.29
N SER A 218 1.72 9.19 6.75
CA SER A 218 3.09 9.62 7.04
C SER A 218 3.71 10.26 5.81
N ASN A 219 4.42 11.34 6.04
CA ASN A 219 5.28 11.98 5.06
C ASN A 219 6.74 11.71 5.45
N LEU A 220 7.66 11.87 4.50
CA LEU A 220 9.09 11.62 4.72
C LEU A 220 9.69 12.56 5.78
N HIS A 221 9.23 13.82 5.83
CA HIS A 221 9.78 14.89 6.65
C HIS A 221 8.79 15.39 7.71
N ASN A 222 7.49 15.53 7.40
CA ASN A 222 6.49 16.09 8.33
C ASN A 222 5.89 15.10 9.34
N GLY A 223 6.44 13.89 9.47
CA GLY A 223 5.98 12.95 10.49
C GLY A 223 4.70 12.21 10.12
N VAL A 224 3.93 11.85 11.14
CA VAL A 224 2.62 11.17 10.98
C VAL A 224 1.51 12.18 11.26
N ARG A 225 0.45 12.16 10.46
CA ARG A 225 -0.74 13.00 10.60
C ARG A 225 -1.99 12.12 10.64
N LEU A 226 -2.91 12.42 11.53
CA LEU A 226 -4.28 11.93 11.48
C LEU A 226 -5.10 12.98 10.73
N VAL A 227 -5.71 12.59 9.62
CA VAL A 227 -6.49 13.49 8.78
C VAL A 227 -7.94 13.03 8.68
N ASP A 228 -8.84 13.99 8.56
CA ASP A 228 -10.22 13.78 8.16
C ASP A 228 -10.33 13.93 6.64
N SER A 229 -10.65 12.81 5.98
CA SER A 229 -10.79 12.75 4.52
C SER A 229 -12.11 13.32 4.00
N GLU A 230 -13.12 13.51 4.85
CA GLU A 230 -14.39 14.14 4.47
C GLU A 230 -14.34 15.65 4.72
N GLY A 231 -13.92 16.06 5.92
CA GLY A 231 -13.73 17.46 6.28
C GLY A 231 -12.51 18.13 5.64
N LEU A 232 -11.61 17.34 5.04
CA LEU A 232 -10.35 17.80 4.43
C LEU A 232 -9.48 18.63 5.38
N SER A 233 -9.39 18.18 6.63
CA SER A 233 -8.60 18.84 7.68
C SER A 233 -7.60 17.89 8.34
N CYS A 234 -6.45 18.42 8.76
CA CYS A 234 -5.56 17.73 9.68
C CYS A 234 -6.13 17.80 11.10
N ILE A 235 -6.34 16.65 11.75
CA ILE A 235 -6.88 16.57 13.12
C ILE A 235 -5.75 16.66 14.14
N THR A 236 -4.66 15.91 13.91
CA THR A 236 -3.49 15.94 14.76
C THR A 236 -2.23 15.55 13.99
N SER A 237 -1.11 16.16 14.36
CA SER A 237 0.22 15.83 13.85
C SER A 237 1.07 15.23 14.96
N PHE A 238 1.83 14.20 14.61
CA PHE A 238 2.77 13.50 15.48
C PHE A 238 4.19 13.76 14.94
N CYS A 239 4.92 14.62 15.64
CA CYS A 239 6.29 14.94 15.27
C CYS A 239 7.25 13.82 15.65
N PHE A 240 8.30 13.65 14.84
CA PHE A 240 9.37 12.72 15.14
C PHE A 240 10.19 13.15 16.36
N PRO A 241 10.76 12.19 17.11
CA PRO A 241 11.64 12.50 18.24
C PRO A 241 12.97 13.15 17.80
N SER A 242 13.35 13.00 16.52
CA SER A 242 14.51 13.65 15.91
C SER A 242 14.31 13.78 14.39
N ALA A 243 15.09 14.67 13.75
CA ALA A 243 15.09 14.83 12.30
C ALA A 243 15.66 13.63 11.52
N ALA A 244 16.34 12.70 12.21
CA ALA A 244 16.88 11.48 11.60
C ALA A 244 15.86 10.34 11.55
N ALA A 245 14.77 10.43 12.31
CA ALA A 245 13.74 9.40 12.28
C ALA A 245 12.91 9.52 11.01
N SER A 246 12.61 8.37 10.39
CA SER A 246 11.69 8.27 9.27
C SER A 246 10.62 7.22 9.57
N VAL A 247 9.43 7.37 8.99
CA VAL A 247 8.39 6.35 9.05
C VAL A 247 8.14 5.83 7.64
N GLN A 248 8.26 4.51 7.51
CA GLN A 248 8.10 3.76 6.28
C GLN A 248 6.80 2.96 6.26
N CYS A 249 6.26 2.61 7.42
CA CYS A 249 5.00 1.90 7.53
C CYS A 249 4.20 2.29 8.77
N LEU A 250 2.89 2.14 8.66
CA LEU A 250 1.90 2.41 9.69
C LEU A 250 1.04 1.15 9.87
N ALA A 251 0.53 0.93 11.07
CA ALA A 251 -0.49 -0.09 11.32
C ALA A 251 -1.34 0.30 12.52
N TRP A 252 -2.67 0.26 12.36
CA TRP A 252 -3.59 0.35 13.49
C TRP A 252 -3.52 -0.90 14.36
N VAL A 253 -3.74 -0.73 15.67
CA VAL A 253 -3.85 -1.86 16.61
C VAL A 253 -5.32 -2.25 16.72
N PRO A 254 -5.77 -3.37 16.14
CA PRO A 254 -7.21 -3.68 16.05
C PRO A 254 -7.88 -3.85 17.41
N SER A 255 -7.13 -4.30 18.43
CA SER A 255 -7.62 -4.50 19.79
C SER A 255 -7.55 -3.25 20.69
N ALA A 256 -6.99 -2.15 20.19
CA ALA A 256 -6.82 -0.92 20.96
C ALA A 256 -7.19 0.30 20.11
N PRO A 257 -8.47 0.73 20.13
CA PRO A 257 -8.93 1.89 19.39
C PRO A 257 -8.07 3.13 19.64
N GLY A 258 -7.71 3.86 18.58
CA GLY A 258 -6.88 5.05 18.64
C GLY A 258 -5.37 4.79 18.81
N MET A 259 -4.95 3.52 18.95
CA MET A 259 -3.53 3.15 19.00
C MET A 259 -3.05 2.68 17.64
N PHE A 260 -1.86 3.13 17.25
CA PHE A 260 -1.17 2.70 16.04
C PHE A 260 0.32 2.49 16.31
N ILE A 261 0.95 1.77 15.41
CA ILE A 261 2.38 1.46 15.41
C ILE A 261 2.99 2.07 14.16
N THR A 262 4.20 2.60 14.32
CA THR A 262 5.03 3.11 13.22
C THR A 262 6.27 2.23 13.07
N GLY A 263 6.64 1.89 11.84
CA GLY A 263 7.93 1.28 11.52
C GLY A 263 8.79 2.23 10.68
N GLY A 264 10.11 2.21 10.91
CA GLY A 264 11.06 3.15 10.31
C GLY A 264 12.47 2.58 10.27
N GLU A 265 13.36 3.25 9.52
CA GLU A 265 14.79 2.95 9.55
C GLU A 265 15.45 3.56 10.80
N ARG A 266 16.53 2.93 11.28
CA ARG A 266 17.34 3.43 12.39
C ARG A 266 18.36 4.45 11.92
#